data_AF-A0A7C6USN2-F1
#
_entry.id   AF-A0A7C6USN2-F1
#
_cell.length_a   1.000
_cell.length_b   1.000
_cell.length_c   1.000
_cell.angle_alpha   90.00
_cell.angle_beta   90.00
_cell.angle_gamma   90.00
#
_symmetry.space_group_name_H-M   'P 1'
#
loop_
_entity.id
_entity.type
_entity.pdbx_description
1 polymer ?
#
loop_
_entity_poly.entity_id
_entity_poly.type
_entity_poly.pdbx_seq_one_letter_code
_entity_poly.pdbx_strand_id
1 'polypeptide(L)'
;MEERIISQLGRKPQGSFVIDKFCPWGYPMVIKNHPHEGSILPTLYWLTCPYIVKIVSRMEAKGLVGEYDNRLIEDQEFRLALEKAHKSYAFERSKLIDRDAKLPKGIIDRLLNSGIGGSENKEGVKCLHMHLAHFLATGKNPIGKEVWQEILAWEADDCPSNCPSIPPLKKRPKAIIDAGSNTCRLLILGGFLQPLQIPIYYQEKNNYWQAIYQETITTEAGRDLELGRKKTIEAVERYLEIINKNGAELVAAVATGIWRQVGAPLDLLKVISGKKEAQLSFAGVCRSLSLKDEVTVVDLGGGSLEIASGKVGSLSSLETFDLGFWTVGKKLQLSYPPSRTQLALVQDYVRSKIKSLEIKGKIVMIGGTATTLAGLALGLKEYDPQKIHGYTLDLNGCIPKNLPVWAKDRESSIAIGYEILKAVASIANTNTAIISDIGLMGGLFS
;
A
#
# COMPACT_ATOMS: atom_id res chain seq x y z
N MET A 1 -22.85 -17.06 10.40
CA MET A 1 -22.13 -15.76 10.53
C MET A 1 -22.32 -15.16 11.92
N GLU A 2 -23.53 -15.15 12.47
CA GLU A 2 -23.81 -14.70 13.84
C GLU A 2 -22.92 -15.40 14.89
N GLU A 3 -22.77 -16.73 14.83
CA GLU A 3 -21.88 -17.49 15.73
C GLU A 3 -20.43 -16.99 15.72
N ARG A 4 -19.90 -16.56 14.56
CA ARG A 4 -18.55 -16.00 14.45
C ARG A 4 -18.46 -14.67 15.19
N ILE A 5 -19.46 -13.81 15.06
CA ILE A 5 -19.52 -12.51 15.72
C ILE A 5 -19.65 -12.69 17.24
N ILE A 6 -20.51 -13.61 17.68
CA ILE A 6 -20.64 -13.96 19.10
C ILE A 6 -19.31 -14.44 19.66
N SER A 7 -18.63 -15.35 18.95
CA SER A 7 -17.32 -15.84 19.38
C SER A 7 -16.26 -14.73 19.40
N GLN A 8 -16.28 -13.82 18.44
CA GLN A 8 -15.35 -12.69 18.36
C GLN A 8 -15.57 -11.64 19.46
N LEU A 9 -16.82 -11.37 19.81
CA LEU A 9 -17.18 -10.38 20.82
C LEU A 9 -17.21 -10.97 22.24
N GLY A 10 -17.24 -12.30 22.38
CA GLY A 10 -17.47 -12.99 23.65
C GLY A 10 -18.89 -12.82 24.20
N ARG A 11 -19.81 -12.21 23.44
CA ARG A 11 -21.20 -11.93 23.83
C ARG A 11 -22.11 -11.77 22.62
N LYS A 12 -23.43 -11.90 22.82
CA LYS A 12 -24.42 -11.61 21.78
C LYS A 12 -24.54 -10.08 21.57
N PRO A 13 -24.43 -9.57 20.32
CA PRO A 13 -24.74 -8.17 20.02
C PRO A 13 -26.17 -7.80 20.41
N GLN A 14 -26.37 -6.56 20.87
CA GLN A 14 -27.70 -6.01 21.14
C GLN A 14 -28.31 -5.46 19.84
N GLY A 15 -29.58 -5.77 19.59
CA GLY A 15 -30.31 -5.33 18.40
C GLY A 15 -29.88 -6.04 17.11
N SER A 16 -30.45 -5.59 15.98
CA SER A 16 -30.07 -6.07 14.65
C SER A 16 -28.79 -5.41 14.16
N PHE A 17 -27.96 -6.17 13.45
CA PHE A 17 -26.74 -5.66 12.84
C PHE A 17 -26.55 -6.26 11.45
N VAL A 18 -25.72 -5.59 10.65
CA VAL A 18 -25.18 -6.14 9.40
C VAL A 18 -23.67 -6.15 9.47
N ILE A 19 -23.02 -7.07 8.76
CA ILE A 19 -21.56 -7.07 8.65
C ILE A 19 -21.18 -6.01 7.63
N ASP A 20 -20.39 -5.03 8.08
CA ASP A 20 -19.96 -3.92 7.24
C ASP A 20 -18.62 -4.23 6.56
N LYS A 21 -17.66 -4.78 7.31
CA LYS A 21 -16.35 -5.19 6.79
C LYS A 21 -15.94 -6.58 7.24
N PHE A 22 -15.19 -7.23 6.37
CA PHE A 22 -14.55 -8.52 6.59
C PHE A 22 -13.03 -8.35 6.59
N CYS A 23 -12.33 -9.13 7.40
CA CYS A 23 -10.88 -9.23 7.34
C CYS A 23 -10.42 -10.09 6.15
N PRO A 24 -9.12 -10.09 5.82
CA PRO A 24 -8.58 -10.90 4.74
C PRO A 24 -8.82 -12.41 4.82
N TRP A 25 -9.01 -12.95 6.04
CA TRP A 25 -9.39 -14.35 6.26
C TRP A 25 -10.91 -14.61 6.18
N GLY A 26 -11.69 -13.57 5.90
CA GLY A 26 -13.14 -13.63 5.76
C GLY A 26 -13.93 -13.65 7.08
N TYR A 27 -13.32 -13.29 8.21
CA TYR A 27 -14.08 -13.06 9.45
C TYR A 27 -14.65 -11.63 9.49
N PRO A 28 -15.78 -11.41 10.19
CA PRO A 28 -16.28 -10.07 10.47
C PRO A 28 -15.21 -9.23 11.17
N MET A 29 -14.96 -8.04 10.65
CA MET A 29 -14.03 -7.07 11.22
C MET A 29 -14.77 -5.87 11.79
N VAL A 30 -15.83 -5.44 11.09
CA VAL A 30 -16.72 -4.36 11.52
C VAL A 30 -18.16 -4.79 11.31
N ILE A 31 -19.01 -4.54 12.31
CA ILE A 31 -20.46 -4.61 12.18
C ILE A 31 -21.06 -3.21 12.24
N LYS A 32 -22.13 -3.01 11.47
CA LYS A 32 -23.00 -1.83 11.54
C LYS A 32 -24.26 -2.21 12.32
N ASN A 33 -24.41 -1.64 13.52
CA ASN A 33 -25.54 -1.89 14.39
C ASN A 33 -26.70 -0.95 14.06
N HIS A 34 -27.93 -1.42 14.20
CA HIS A 34 -29.09 -0.53 14.21
C HIS A 34 -29.33 0.03 15.62
N PRO A 35 -29.82 1.27 15.74
CA PRO A 35 -30.29 1.79 17.02
C PRO A 35 -31.29 0.81 17.66
N HIS A 36 -31.10 0.52 18.95
CA HIS A 36 -31.94 -0.43 19.68
C HIS A 36 -32.77 0.29 20.74
N GLU A 37 -34.07 -0.01 20.81
CA GLU A 37 -35.01 0.57 21.81
C GLU A 37 -34.96 2.10 21.89
N GLY A 38 -34.64 2.76 20.77
CA GLY A 38 -34.53 4.20 20.69
C GLY A 38 -33.29 4.82 21.32
N SER A 39 -32.31 4.01 21.71
CA SER A 39 -31.03 4.47 22.27
C SER A 39 -30.01 4.86 21.18
N ILE A 40 -29.07 5.74 21.54
CA ILE A 40 -27.85 6.04 20.77
C ILE A 40 -26.86 4.85 20.83
N LEU A 41 -27.08 3.94 21.78
CA LEU A 41 -26.36 2.69 21.93
C LEU A 41 -27.15 1.52 21.32
N PRO A 42 -26.47 0.53 20.73
CA PRO A 42 -25.03 0.47 20.52
C PRO A 42 -24.52 1.51 19.49
N THR A 43 -23.26 1.95 19.66
CA THR A 43 -22.55 2.75 18.65
C THR A 43 -22.71 2.13 17.25
N LEU A 44 -22.96 2.95 16.23
CA LEU A 44 -23.29 2.53 14.86
C LEU A 44 -22.29 1.53 14.28
N TYR A 45 -20.99 1.74 14.46
CA TYR A 45 -19.94 0.86 13.95
C TYR A 45 -19.14 0.27 15.10
N TRP A 46 -19.03 -1.06 15.15
CA TRP A 46 -18.24 -1.79 16.15
C TRP A 46 -17.15 -2.60 15.49
N LEU A 47 -15.94 -2.55 16.07
CA LEU A 47 -14.90 -3.53 15.76
C LEU A 47 -15.29 -4.87 16.39
N THR A 48 -15.27 -5.92 15.58
CA THR A 48 -15.47 -7.30 16.05
C THR A 48 -14.18 -8.09 16.05
N CYS A 49 -13.18 -7.73 15.22
CA CYS A 49 -11.94 -8.51 15.13
C CYS A 49 -11.16 -8.49 16.47
N PRO A 50 -10.99 -9.64 17.16
CA PRO A 50 -10.31 -9.70 18.47
C PRO A 50 -8.87 -9.19 18.41
N TYR A 51 -8.19 -9.49 17.31
CA TYR A 51 -6.83 -9.04 17.03
C TYR A 51 -6.71 -7.51 16.99
N ILE A 52 -7.53 -6.87 16.15
CA ILE A 52 -7.53 -5.41 16.00
C ILE A 52 -7.95 -4.75 17.32
N VAL A 53 -8.97 -5.30 18.00
CA VAL A 53 -9.39 -4.78 19.30
C VAL A 53 -8.23 -4.76 20.28
N LYS A 54 -7.45 -5.85 20.36
CA LYS A 54 -6.28 -5.94 21.24
C LYS A 54 -5.18 -4.94 20.89
N ILE A 55 -4.84 -4.77 19.61
CA ILE A 55 -3.85 -3.76 19.20
C ILE A 55 -4.30 -2.35 19.55
N VAL A 56 -5.54 -2.01 19.19
CA VAL A 56 -6.10 -0.70 19.48
C VAL A 56 -6.10 -0.44 20.99
N SER A 57 -6.46 -1.43 21.80
CA SER A 57 -6.36 -1.31 23.26
C SER A 57 -4.92 -1.11 23.76
N ARG A 58 -3.92 -1.74 23.13
CA ARG A 58 -2.50 -1.46 23.44
C ARG A 58 -2.10 -0.04 23.07
N MET A 59 -2.58 0.48 21.93
CA MET A 59 -2.33 1.86 21.50
C MET A 59 -2.96 2.87 22.47
N GLU A 60 -4.21 2.64 22.89
CA GLU A 60 -4.87 3.45 23.90
C GLU A 60 -4.10 3.45 25.23
N ALA A 61 -3.64 2.26 25.68
CA ALA A 61 -2.84 2.13 26.88
C ALA A 61 -1.49 2.86 26.81
N LYS A 62 -0.95 3.08 25.61
CA LYS A 62 0.26 3.89 25.38
C LYS A 62 -0.01 5.40 25.41
N GLY A 63 -1.25 5.84 25.55
CA GLY A 63 -1.62 7.26 25.64
C GLY A 63 -2.00 7.92 24.31
N LEU A 64 -2.14 7.14 23.23
CA LEU A 64 -2.37 7.67 21.88
C LEU A 64 -3.66 8.50 21.76
N VAL A 65 -4.66 8.25 22.62
CA VAL A 65 -5.87 9.08 22.72
C VAL A 65 -5.52 10.54 23.08
N GLY A 66 -4.64 10.75 24.06
CA GLY A 66 -4.22 12.08 24.47
C GLY A 66 -3.38 12.81 23.42
N GLU A 67 -2.61 12.07 22.62
CA GLU A 67 -1.89 12.64 21.47
C GLU A 67 -2.87 13.20 20.43
N TYR A 68 -3.94 12.48 20.13
CA TYR A 68 -4.99 12.98 19.24
C TYR A 68 -5.75 14.16 19.83
N ASP A 69 -6.01 14.17 21.13
CA ASP A 69 -6.65 15.32 21.80
C ASP A 69 -5.79 16.58 21.66
N ASN A 70 -4.49 16.48 21.91
CA ASN A 70 -3.55 17.60 21.72
C ASN A 70 -3.51 18.05 20.26
N ARG A 71 -3.44 17.11 19.32
CA ARG A 71 -3.41 17.43 17.89
C ARG A 71 -4.70 18.10 17.42
N LEU A 72 -5.86 17.74 17.98
CA LEU A 72 -7.11 18.45 17.67
C LEU A 72 -7.07 19.92 18.08
N ILE A 73 -6.23 20.33 19.04
CA ILE A 73 -6.02 21.72 19.43
C ILE A 73 -5.06 22.42 18.45
N GLU A 74 -3.98 21.74 18.06
CA GLU A 74 -2.89 22.33 17.26
C GLU A 74 -3.16 22.35 15.75
N ASP A 75 -3.87 21.35 15.22
CA ASP A 75 -4.04 21.11 13.79
C ASP A 75 -5.49 21.40 13.36
N GLN A 76 -5.71 22.61 12.80
CA GLN A 76 -7.03 23.03 12.33
C GLN A 76 -7.55 22.18 11.17
N GLU A 77 -6.67 21.74 10.27
CA GLU A 77 -7.06 20.92 9.13
C GLU A 77 -7.55 19.54 9.60
N PHE A 78 -6.81 18.92 10.52
CA PHE A 78 -7.18 17.65 11.14
C PHE A 78 -8.51 17.73 11.90
N ARG A 79 -8.73 18.83 12.66
CA ARG A 79 -10.00 19.09 13.35
C ARG A 79 -11.18 19.16 12.38
N LEU A 80 -11.05 19.94 11.30
CA LEU A 80 -12.10 20.07 10.28
C LEU A 80 -12.38 18.72 9.59
N ALA A 81 -11.35 17.91 9.34
CA ALA A 81 -11.51 16.56 8.80
C ALA A 81 -12.30 15.65 9.76
N LEU A 82 -12.02 15.73 11.07
CA LEU A 82 -12.72 14.93 12.06
C LEU A 82 -14.18 15.39 12.25
N GLU A 83 -14.44 16.70 12.24
CA GLU A 83 -15.81 17.23 12.28
C GLU A 83 -16.65 16.74 11.09
N LYS A 84 -16.05 16.69 9.90
CA LYS A 84 -16.70 16.12 8.71
C LYS A 84 -17.02 14.64 8.90
N ALA A 85 -16.12 13.88 9.54
CA ALA A 85 -16.37 12.48 9.89
C ALA A 85 -17.54 12.34 10.87
N HIS A 86 -17.60 13.17 11.92
CA HIS A 86 -18.72 13.18 12.87
C HIS A 86 -20.06 13.51 12.20
N LYS A 87 -20.10 14.52 11.32
CA LYS A 87 -21.31 14.87 10.55
C LYS A 87 -21.76 13.72 9.64
N SER A 88 -20.82 13.07 8.96
CA SER A 88 -21.11 11.90 8.12
C SER A 88 -21.67 10.74 8.95
N TYR A 89 -21.13 10.51 10.14
CA TYR A 89 -21.59 9.46 11.05
C TYR A 89 -23.02 9.71 11.54
N ALA A 90 -23.31 10.94 11.97
CA ALA A 90 -24.63 11.34 12.45
C ALA A 90 -25.68 11.25 11.34
N PHE A 91 -25.33 11.66 10.12
CA PHE A 91 -26.17 11.51 8.94
C PHE A 91 -26.46 10.04 8.58
N GLU A 92 -25.47 9.15 8.72
CA GLU A 92 -25.70 7.71 8.49
C GLU A 92 -26.58 7.08 9.56
N ARG A 93 -26.41 7.49 10.83
CA ARG A 93 -27.27 7.03 11.92
C ARG A 93 -28.72 7.50 11.74
N SER A 94 -28.94 8.74 11.28
CA SER A 94 -30.28 9.30 11.12
C SER A 94 -31.14 8.55 10.10
N LYS A 95 -30.52 7.94 9.09
CA LYS A 95 -31.20 7.10 8.09
C LYS A 95 -31.74 5.79 8.66
N LEU A 96 -31.25 5.34 9.81
CA LEU A 96 -31.63 4.07 10.44
C LEU A 96 -32.67 4.27 11.55
N ILE A 97 -33.03 5.52 11.85
CA ILE A 97 -34.05 5.83 12.83
C ILE A 97 -35.40 5.64 12.17
N ASP A 98 -36.17 4.67 12.66
CA ASP A 98 -37.58 4.58 12.33
C ASP A 98 -38.31 5.81 12.90
N ARG A 99 -38.85 6.65 12.01
CA ARG A 99 -39.55 7.89 12.40
C ARG A 99 -40.88 7.61 13.10
N ASP A 100 -41.43 6.42 12.91
CA ASP A 100 -42.71 6.00 13.49
C ASP A 100 -42.52 5.27 14.84
N ALA A 101 -41.26 5.00 15.24
CA ALA A 101 -40.96 4.45 16.54
C ALA A 101 -41.27 5.45 17.66
N LYS A 102 -41.94 4.99 18.73
CA LYS A 102 -42.17 5.77 19.96
C LYS A 102 -40.85 5.96 20.71
N LEU A 103 -40.09 6.98 20.32
CA LEU A 103 -38.81 7.33 20.92
C LEU A 103 -38.99 8.30 22.11
N PRO A 104 -38.18 8.17 23.18
CA PRO A 104 -38.17 9.14 24.27
C PRO A 104 -37.95 10.59 23.79
N LYS A 105 -38.62 11.57 24.43
CA LYS A 105 -38.45 12.99 24.09
C LYS A 105 -36.97 13.41 24.20
N GLY A 106 -36.47 14.13 23.19
CA GLY A 106 -35.09 14.65 23.13
C GLY A 106 -34.04 13.66 22.58
N ILE A 107 -34.38 12.37 22.42
CA ILE A 107 -33.41 11.39 21.90
C ILE A 107 -33.15 11.56 20.40
N ILE A 108 -34.15 12.03 19.64
CA ILE A 108 -34.02 12.31 18.21
C ILE A 108 -32.96 13.39 17.98
N ASP A 109 -33.01 14.48 18.74
CA ASP A 109 -32.03 15.57 18.60
C ASP A 109 -30.60 15.08 18.89
N ARG A 110 -30.42 14.30 19.97
CA ARG A 110 -29.12 13.66 20.26
C ARG A 110 -28.68 12.67 19.20
N LEU A 111 -29.59 11.87 18.65
CA LEU A 111 -29.29 10.93 17.56
C LEU A 111 -28.89 11.65 16.27
N LEU A 112 -29.40 12.86 16.02
CA LEU A 112 -29.07 13.67 14.85
C LEU A 112 -27.78 14.49 15.04
N ASN A 113 -27.48 14.92 16.26
CA ASN A 113 -26.42 15.90 16.52
C ASN A 113 -25.15 15.31 17.16
N SER A 114 -25.24 14.13 17.80
CA SER A 114 -24.06 13.51 18.43
C SER A 114 -23.07 12.93 17.43
N GLY A 115 -21.78 12.96 17.78
CA GLY A 115 -20.70 12.41 16.98
C GLY A 115 -20.56 10.89 17.06
N ILE A 116 -19.34 10.43 16.78
CA ILE A 116 -18.92 9.03 16.91
C ILE A 116 -18.91 8.69 18.39
N GLY A 117 -19.47 7.53 18.77
CA GLY A 117 -19.57 7.13 20.19
C GLY A 117 -20.57 7.96 21.01
N GLY A 118 -21.51 8.66 20.35
CA GLY A 118 -22.53 9.44 21.04
C GLY A 118 -21.98 10.65 21.79
N SER A 119 -20.82 11.18 21.39
CA SER A 119 -20.27 12.41 21.99
C SER A 119 -21.15 13.61 21.62
N GLU A 120 -21.76 14.25 22.63
CA GLU A 120 -22.49 15.51 22.48
C GLU A 120 -21.53 16.69 22.32
N ASN A 121 -20.43 16.66 23.07
CA ASN A 121 -19.27 17.52 22.84
C ASN A 121 -18.43 16.92 21.71
N LYS A 122 -18.16 17.72 20.67
CA LYS A 122 -17.26 17.34 19.56
C LYS A 122 -15.78 17.47 19.93
N GLU A 123 -15.51 17.78 21.19
CA GLU A 123 -14.18 17.93 21.77
C GLU A 123 -13.78 16.60 22.42
N GLY A 124 -12.63 16.07 22.01
CA GLY A 124 -12.02 14.89 22.60
C GLY A 124 -12.30 13.56 21.90
N VAL A 125 -11.33 12.65 21.97
CA VAL A 125 -11.37 11.29 21.42
C VAL A 125 -11.79 10.31 22.52
N LYS A 126 -12.98 9.72 22.41
CA LYS A 126 -13.47 8.76 23.42
C LYS A 126 -12.68 7.45 23.43
N CYS A 127 -12.61 6.79 22.26
CA CYS A 127 -11.84 5.56 22.09
C CYS A 127 -11.48 5.36 20.62
N LEU A 128 -10.28 4.83 20.37
CA LEU A 128 -9.75 4.57 19.03
C LEU A 128 -10.53 3.46 18.33
N HIS A 129 -11.16 2.52 19.04
CA HIS A 129 -11.94 1.42 18.42
C HIS A 129 -13.07 1.95 17.55
N MET A 130 -13.82 2.94 18.03
CA MET A 130 -14.95 3.51 17.29
C MET A 130 -14.48 4.33 16.10
N HIS A 131 -13.35 5.03 16.25
CA HIS A 131 -12.78 5.80 15.15
C HIS A 131 -12.26 4.88 14.04
N LEU A 132 -11.57 3.81 14.42
CA LEU A 132 -11.11 2.78 13.49
C LEU A 132 -12.28 2.03 12.84
N ALA A 133 -13.31 1.63 13.60
CA ALA A 133 -14.51 0.99 13.03
C ALA A 133 -15.17 1.88 11.96
N HIS A 134 -15.29 3.18 12.25
CA HIS A 134 -15.87 4.14 11.31
C HIS A 134 -14.96 4.38 10.09
N PHE A 135 -13.63 4.43 10.26
CA PHE A 135 -12.69 4.50 9.15
C PHE A 135 -12.78 3.27 8.26
N LEU A 136 -12.75 2.07 8.86
CA LEU A 136 -12.86 0.84 8.11
C LEU A 136 -14.17 0.80 7.32
N ALA A 137 -15.29 1.18 7.92
CA ALA A 137 -16.58 1.20 7.24
C ALA A 137 -16.68 2.23 6.09
N THR A 138 -16.12 3.44 6.27
CA THR A 138 -16.44 4.58 5.38
C THR A 138 -15.24 5.20 4.68
N GLY A 139 -14.03 4.97 5.18
CA GLY A 139 -12.78 5.65 4.81
C GLY A 139 -12.67 7.11 5.30
N LYS A 140 -13.68 7.67 5.97
CA LYS A 140 -13.76 9.14 6.17
C LYS A 140 -13.15 9.65 7.48
N ASN A 141 -12.69 8.77 8.36
CA ASN A 141 -12.26 9.15 9.70
C ASN A 141 -10.73 9.30 9.77
N PRO A 142 -10.19 10.51 10.04
CA PRO A 142 -8.75 10.76 10.02
C PRO A 142 -8.00 10.01 11.13
N ILE A 143 -8.54 9.97 12.35
CA ILE A 143 -7.97 9.19 13.47
C ILE A 143 -7.94 7.71 13.10
N GLY A 144 -9.08 7.17 12.62
CA GLY A 144 -9.15 5.77 12.24
C GLY A 144 -8.23 5.40 11.07
N LYS A 145 -7.93 6.36 10.17
CA LYS A 145 -6.97 6.17 9.07
C LYS A 145 -5.55 5.96 9.60
N GLU A 146 -5.11 6.84 10.49
CA GLU A 146 -3.78 6.78 11.08
C GLU A 146 -3.63 5.54 11.98
N VAL A 147 -4.62 5.27 12.84
CA VAL A 147 -4.65 4.03 13.64
C VAL A 147 -4.59 2.79 12.74
N TRP A 148 -5.28 2.79 11.60
CA TRP A 148 -5.18 1.68 10.65
C TRP A 148 -3.79 1.54 10.04
N GLN A 149 -3.14 2.66 9.69
CA GLN A 149 -1.78 2.67 9.12
C GLN A 149 -0.77 2.06 10.09
N GLU A 150 -0.92 2.34 11.39
CA GLU A 150 -0.10 1.74 12.45
C GLU A 150 -0.35 0.22 12.64
N ILE A 151 -1.55 -0.27 12.30
CA ILE A 151 -1.95 -1.70 12.42
C ILE A 151 -1.46 -2.54 11.23
N LEU A 152 -0.94 -1.94 10.15
CA LEU A 152 -0.55 -2.64 8.92
C LEU A 152 0.59 -3.67 9.08
N ALA A 153 1.15 -3.85 10.27
CA ALA A 153 1.87 -5.06 10.61
C ALA A 153 0.95 -5.99 11.39
N TRP A 154 0.47 -7.07 10.77
CA TRP A 154 -0.06 -8.18 11.54
C TRP A 154 1.08 -8.83 12.34
N GLU A 155 1.35 -8.28 13.52
CA GLU A 155 2.28 -8.80 14.51
C GLU A 155 1.98 -10.29 14.80
N ALA A 156 3.07 -11.06 14.84
CA ALA A 156 3.15 -12.51 14.79
C ALA A 156 2.39 -13.27 15.87
N ASP A 157 2.02 -12.61 16.96
CA ASP A 157 1.66 -13.33 18.18
C ASP A 157 0.16 -13.52 18.38
N ASP A 158 -0.71 -12.89 17.57
CA ASP A 158 -2.14 -12.82 17.92
C ASP A 158 -3.14 -13.21 16.80
N CYS A 159 -2.76 -13.34 15.52
CA CYS A 159 -3.69 -13.81 14.46
C CYS A 159 -3.00 -14.84 13.54
N PRO A 160 -3.61 -16.00 13.23
CA PRO A 160 -4.99 -16.43 13.49
C PRO A 160 -5.22 -17.11 14.84
N SER A 161 -4.23 -17.23 15.72
CA SER A 161 -4.34 -17.95 17.00
C SER A 161 -5.42 -17.40 17.94
N ASN A 162 -5.70 -16.08 17.93
CA ASN A 162 -6.81 -15.49 18.69
C ASN A 162 -8.10 -15.32 17.87
N CYS A 163 -8.18 -15.85 16.64
CA CYS A 163 -9.45 -15.92 15.93
C CYS A 163 -10.31 -17.07 16.50
N PRO A 164 -11.65 -16.98 16.39
CA PRO A 164 -12.53 -18.10 16.71
C PRO A 164 -12.05 -19.40 16.06
N SER A 165 -12.19 -20.53 16.77
CA SER A 165 -11.88 -21.89 16.30
C SER A 165 -12.70 -22.36 15.09
N ILE A 166 -13.58 -21.49 14.57
CA ILE A 166 -14.37 -21.72 13.37
C ILE A 166 -13.49 -21.44 12.15
N PRO A 167 -13.31 -22.38 11.19
CA PRO A 167 -12.41 -22.22 10.05
C PRO A 167 -12.66 -20.93 9.23
N PRO A 168 -11.63 -20.27 8.67
CA PRO A 168 -11.80 -19.06 7.87
C PRO A 168 -12.65 -19.31 6.62
N LEU A 169 -13.33 -18.27 6.12
CA LEU A 169 -14.09 -18.37 4.87
C LEU A 169 -13.10 -18.41 3.68
N LYS A 170 -12.63 -19.59 3.27
CA LYS A 170 -11.86 -19.92 2.02
C LYS A 170 -11.08 -18.76 1.35
N LYS A 171 -10.38 -17.92 2.12
CA LYS A 171 -9.56 -16.82 1.62
C LYS A 171 -8.38 -16.71 2.56
N ARG A 172 -7.22 -17.16 2.08
CA ARG A 172 -5.96 -16.89 2.77
C ARG A 172 -5.36 -15.64 2.16
N PRO A 173 -4.69 -14.78 2.96
CA PRO A 173 -3.79 -13.80 2.41
C PRO A 173 -2.79 -14.47 1.48
N LYS A 174 -2.34 -13.76 0.45
CA LYS A 174 -1.38 -14.26 -0.53
C LYS A 174 -0.10 -13.45 -0.43
N ALA A 175 1.04 -14.12 -0.48
CA ALA A 175 2.34 -13.51 -0.35
C ALA A 175 3.16 -13.66 -1.63
N ILE A 176 3.97 -12.64 -1.91
CA ILE A 176 4.95 -12.63 -3.00
C ILE A 176 6.29 -12.14 -2.47
N ILE A 177 7.35 -12.80 -2.92
CA ILE A 177 8.73 -12.35 -2.72
C ILE A 177 9.31 -11.95 -4.08
N ASP A 178 9.91 -10.75 -4.13
CA ASP A 178 10.61 -10.23 -5.30
C ASP A 178 12.05 -9.86 -4.93
N ALA A 179 13.02 -10.66 -5.41
CA ALA A 179 14.43 -10.44 -5.21
C ALA A 179 15.06 -9.77 -6.44
N GLY A 180 15.28 -8.46 -6.37
CA GLY A 180 15.93 -7.68 -7.43
C GLY A 180 17.41 -7.40 -7.16
N SER A 181 18.03 -6.60 -8.04
CA SER A 181 19.44 -6.19 -7.91
C SER A 181 19.72 -5.20 -6.78
N ASN A 182 18.71 -4.52 -6.24
CA ASN A 182 18.92 -3.52 -5.19
C ASN A 182 18.20 -3.86 -3.89
N THR A 183 17.06 -4.53 -4.01
CA THR A 183 16.20 -4.83 -2.87
C THR A 183 15.60 -6.21 -3.01
N CYS A 184 15.39 -6.88 -1.88
CA CYS A 184 14.44 -7.97 -1.75
C CYS A 184 13.15 -7.41 -1.14
N ARG A 185 11.99 -7.81 -1.64
CA ARG A 185 10.69 -7.27 -1.22
C ARG A 185 9.73 -8.39 -0.88
N LEU A 186 8.92 -8.16 0.16
CA LEU A 186 7.77 -8.97 0.52
C LEU A 186 6.51 -8.12 0.36
N LEU A 187 5.50 -8.70 -0.30
CA LEU A 187 4.15 -8.16 -0.36
C LEU A 187 3.16 -9.25 0.08
N ILE A 188 2.38 -8.98 1.12
CA ILE A 188 1.24 -9.81 1.51
C ILE A 188 -0.04 -9.05 1.19
N LEU A 189 -0.87 -9.65 0.35
CA LEU A 189 -2.19 -9.15 -0.02
C LEU A 189 -3.28 -9.87 0.75
N GLY A 190 -4.20 -9.08 1.30
CA GLY A 190 -5.44 -9.55 1.86
C GLY A 190 -6.61 -9.35 0.90
N GLY A 191 -7.53 -10.32 0.84
CA GLY A 191 -8.76 -10.21 0.06
C GLY A 191 -9.91 -9.62 0.88
N PHE A 192 -10.43 -8.46 0.47
CA PHE A 192 -11.52 -7.77 1.13
C PHE A 192 -12.78 -7.75 0.26
N LEU A 193 -13.98 -7.80 0.86
CA LEU A 193 -15.24 -7.71 0.08
C LEU A 193 -15.56 -6.27 -0.38
N GLN A 194 -14.84 -5.29 0.15
CA GLN A 194 -14.98 -3.88 -0.18
C GLN A 194 -13.59 -3.25 -0.19
N PRO A 195 -13.34 -2.24 -1.03
CA PRO A 195 -12.03 -1.63 -1.09
C PRO A 195 -11.73 -0.87 0.21
N LEU A 196 -10.47 -0.94 0.64
CA LEU A 196 -9.82 -0.03 1.56
C LEU A 196 -9.29 1.19 0.80
N GLN A 197 -8.89 2.24 1.50
CA GLN A 197 -8.27 3.43 0.88
C GLN A 197 -6.84 3.20 0.38
N ILE A 198 -6.34 1.97 0.31
CA ILE A 198 -5.00 1.63 -0.21
C ILE A 198 -5.09 1.24 -1.69
N PRO A 199 -3.99 1.32 -2.47
CA PRO A 199 -3.98 0.87 -3.85
C PRO A 199 -4.53 -0.56 -3.99
N ILE A 200 -5.42 -0.75 -4.96
CA ILE A 200 -5.98 -2.06 -5.28
C ILE A 200 -5.00 -2.73 -6.23
N TYR A 201 -4.35 -3.80 -5.77
CA TYR A 201 -3.41 -4.57 -6.59
C TYR A 201 -4.15 -5.37 -7.66
N TYR A 202 -5.26 -5.99 -7.29
CA TYR A 202 -6.16 -6.62 -8.24
C TYR A 202 -7.57 -6.82 -7.66
N GLN A 203 -8.57 -6.85 -8.55
CA GLN A 203 -9.96 -7.11 -8.18
C GLN A 203 -10.50 -8.37 -8.85
N GLU A 204 -11.01 -9.33 -8.08
CA GLU A 204 -11.67 -10.54 -8.58
C GLU A 204 -13.17 -10.47 -8.25
N LYS A 205 -14.06 -10.31 -9.24
CA LYS A 205 -15.52 -10.13 -9.06
C LYS A 205 -15.87 -9.14 -7.93
N ASN A 206 -15.98 -9.65 -6.70
CA ASN A 206 -16.36 -8.94 -5.47
C ASN A 206 -15.24 -8.87 -4.41
N ASN A 207 -13.99 -9.21 -4.77
CA ASN A 207 -12.83 -9.22 -3.89
C ASN A 207 -11.81 -8.17 -4.32
N TYR A 208 -11.44 -7.30 -3.40
CA TYR A 208 -10.40 -6.30 -3.54
C TYR A 208 -9.15 -6.83 -2.84
N TRP A 209 -8.08 -7.05 -3.60
CA TRP A 209 -6.82 -7.52 -3.07
C TRP A 209 -5.91 -6.33 -2.86
N GLN A 210 -5.57 -6.10 -1.59
CA GLN A 210 -4.87 -4.90 -1.16
C GLN A 210 -3.78 -5.28 -0.16
N ALA A 211 -2.72 -4.48 -0.11
CA ALA A 211 -1.60 -4.74 0.76
C ALA A 211 -2.01 -4.72 2.22
N ILE A 212 -1.72 -5.79 2.93
CA ILE A 212 -1.88 -5.88 4.38
C ILE A 212 -0.53 -5.96 5.09
N TYR A 213 0.55 -6.23 4.34
CA TYR A 213 1.92 -6.11 4.80
C TYR A 213 2.83 -5.86 3.61
N GLN A 214 3.82 -4.98 3.80
CA GLN A 214 4.91 -4.77 2.85
C GLN A 214 6.21 -4.60 3.62
N GLU A 215 7.27 -5.23 3.14
CA GLU A 215 8.61 -4.99 3.67
C GLU A 215 9.61 -4.99 2.50
N THR A 216 10.63 -4.14 2.63
CA THR A 216 11.69 -4.03 1.64
C THR A 216 13.03 -4.01 2.37
N ILE A 217 13.91 -4.93 2.01
CA ILE A 217 15.28 -4.99 2.52
C ILE A 217 16.23 -4.61 1.40
N THR A 218 17.09 -3.60 1.65
CA THR A 218 18.12 -3.18 0.71
C THR A 218 19.28 -4.18 0.72
N THR A 219 19.53 -4.80 -0.43
CA THR A 219 20.55 -5.85 -0.61
C THR A 219 21.77 -5.36 -1.38
N GLU A 220 21.60 -4.36 -2.26
CA GLU A 220 22.65 -3.84 -3.17
C GLU A 220 23.37 -4.94 -3.99
N ALA A 221 22.70 -6.05 -4.32
CA ALA A 221 23.30 -7.18 -5.06
C ALA A 221 23.89 -6.82 -6.43
N GLY A 222 23.42 -5.75 -7.07
CA GLY A 222 23.98 -5.22 -8.32
C GLY A 222 25.28 -4.43 -8.13
N ARG A 223 25.55 -3.97 -6.90
CA ARG A 223 26.79 -3.27 -6.53
C ARG A 223 27.83 -4.24 -5.98
N ASP A 224 27.43 -5.05 -4.98
CA ASP A 224 28.26 -6.06 -4.32
C ASP A 224 27.49 -7.38 -4.28
N LEU A 225 27.92 -8.33 -5.12
CA LEU A 225 27.21 -9.58 -5.31
C LEU A 225 27.30 -10.51 -4.09
N GLU A 226 28.45 -10.55 -3.40
CA GLU A 226 28.63 -11.43 -2.24
C GLU A 226 27.82 -10.93 -1.06
N LEU A 227 27.91 -9.63 -0.75
CA LEU A 227 27.10 -9.01 0.29
C LEU A 227 25.61 -9.10 -0.04
N GLY A 228 25.23 -8.83 -1.30
CA GLY A 228 23.86 -8.90 -1.74
C GLY A 228 23.27 -10.30 -1.70
N ARG A 229 24.06 -11.34 -1.99
CA ARG A 229 23.66 -12.75 -1.82
C ARG A 229 23.33 -13.05 -0.37
N LYS A 230 24.21 -12.68 0.56
CA LYS A 230 24.00 -12.86 2.00
C LYS A 230 22.72 -12.15 2.46
N LYS A 231 22.58 -10.86 2.18
CA LYS A 231 21.40 -10.06 2.58
C LYS A 231 20.10 -10.56 1.97
N THR A 232 20.14 -11.07 0.73
CA THR A 232 18.95 -11.63 0.08
C THR A 232 18.49 -12.91 0.77
N ILE A 233 19.42 -13.79 1.18
CA ILE A 233 19.10 -15.01 1.94
C ILE A 233 18.45 -14.64 3.28
N GLU A 234 19.08 -13.76 4.05
CA GLU A 234 18.58 -13.28 5.35
C GLU A 234 17.18 -12.64 5.21
N ALA A 235 16.97 -11.85 4.15
CA ALA A 235 15.66 -11.25 3.86
C ALA A 235 14.59 -12.31 3.57
N VAL A 236 14.91 -13.30 2.73
CA VAL A 236 13.95 -14.35 2.36
C VAL A 236 13.59 -15.23 3.54
N GLU A 237 14.56 -15.62 4.39
CA GLU A 237 14.31 -16.39 5.61
C GLU A 237 13.35 -15.64 6.54
N ARG A 238 13.62 -14.35 6.79
CA ARG A 238 12.72 -13.47 7.54
C ARG A 238 11.33 -13.39 6.90
N TYR A 239 11.24 -13.28 5.58
CA TYR A 239 9.96 -13.21 4.88
C TYR A 239 9.17 -14.50 5.00
N LEU A 240 9.81 -15.67 4.94
CA LEU A 240 9.13 -16.95 5.15
C LEU A 240 8.53 -17.05 6.56
N GLU A 241 9.24 -16.55 7.58
CA GLU A 241 8.65 -16.45 8.92
C GLU A 241 7.42 -15.53 8.93
N ILE A 242 7.52 -14.34 8.34
CA ILE A 242 6.42 -13.36 8.31
C ILE A 242 5.22 -13.94 7.56
N ILE A 243 5.44 -14.60 6.43
CA ILE A 243 4.39 -15.26 5.63
C ILE A 243 3.68 -16.32 6.48
N ASN A 244 4.43 -17.19 7.15
CA ASN A 244 3.88 -18.23 8.02
C ASN A 244 3.09 -17.62 9.19
N LYS A 245 3.66 -16.60 9.85
CA LYS A 245 3.03 -15.82 10.94
C LYS A 245 1.72 -15.17 10.49
N ASN A 246 1.65 -14.70 9.26
CA ASN A 246 0.44 -14.10 8.67
C ASN A 246 -0.57 -15.13 8.14
N GLY A 247 -0.28 -16.44 8.24
CA GLY A 247 -1.08 -17.50 7.64
C GLY A 247 -1.28 -17.31 6.14
N ALA A 248 -0.32 -16.64 5.48
CA ALA A 248 -0.37 -16.29 4.08
C ALA A 248 0.14 -17.46 3.21
N GLU A 249 -0.46 -17.62 2.04
CA GLU A 249 0.00 -18.56 1.02
C GLU A 249 1.08 -17.87 0.18
N LEU A 250 2.30 -18.43 0.13
CA LEU A 250 3.32 -17.95 -0.80
C LEU A 250 2.94 -18.35 -2.24
N VAL A 251 2.49 -17.38 -3.03
CA VAL A 251 2.03 -17.60 -4.41
C VAL A 251 3.18 -17.57 -5.39
N ALA A 252 4.15 -16.68 -5.19
CA ALA A 252 5.31 -16.55 -6.05
C ALA A 252 6.53 -16.03 -5.27
N ALA A 253 7.70 -16.55 -5.60
CA ALA A 253 8.97 -15.99 -5.17
C ALA A 253 9.88 -15.93 -6.39
N VAL A 254 10.23 -14.72 -6.82
CA VAL A 254 10.94 -14.50 -8.08
C VAL A 254 12.26 -13.78 -7.85
N ALA A 255 13.20 -13.99 -8.78
CA ALA A 255 14.45 -13.26 -8.84
C ALA A 255 14.63 -12.58 -10.22
N THR A 256 15.08 -11.33 -10.20
CA THR A 256 15.21 -10.48 -11.40
C THR A 256 16.59 -9.82 -11.48
N GLY A 257 16.81 -9.00 -12.50
CA GLY A 257 18.05 -8.22 -12.65
C GLY A 257 19.31 -9.08 -12.64
N ILE A 258 20.20 -8.84 -11.67
CA ILE A 258 21.52 -9.50 -11.56
C ILE A 258 21.40 -11.02 -11.44
N TRP A 259 20.34 -11.53 -10.82
CA TRP A 259 20.12 -12.96 -10.61
C TRP A 259 19.89 -13.74 -11.90
N ARG A 260 19.50 -13.07 -13.00
CA ARG A 260 19.44 -13.68 -14.34
C ARG A 260 20.82 -14.15 -14.83
N GLN A 261 21.88 -13.45 -14.43
CA GLN A 261 23.23 -13.70 -14.91
C GLN A 261 23.98 -14.69 -14.03
N VAL A 262 23.73 -14.64 -12.71
CA VAL A 262 24.54 -15.35 -11.70
C VAL A 262 23.78 -16.46 -10.96
N GLY A 263 22.49 -16.64 -11.26
CA GLY A 263 21.61 -17.58 -10.57
C GLY A 263 21.12 -17.05 -9.22
N ALA A 264 19.87 -17.35 -8.89
CA ALA A 264 19.26 -16.96 -7.63
C ALA A 264 19.97 -17.62 -6.42
N PRO A 265 19.93 -16.98 -5.24
CA PRO A 265 20.64 -17.48 -4.06
C PRO A 265 19.92 -18.62 -3.32
N LEU A 266 18.65 -18.87 -3.65
CA LEU A 266 17.81 -19.90 -3.03
C LEU A 266 16.94 -20.56 -4.11
N ASP A 267 16.76 -21.89 -4.05
CA ASP A 267 15.97 -22.66 -5.05
C ASP A 267 14.50 -22.24 -5.14
N LEU A 268 13.98 -21.72 -4.03
CA LEU A 268 12.65 -21.13 -3.89
C LEU A 268 12.46 -19.94 -4.83
N LEU A 269 13.51 -19.14 -5.06
CA LEU A 269 13.46 -17.95 -5.93
C LEU A 269 13.58 -18.35 -7.39
N LYS A 270 12.49 -18.21 -8.14
CA LYS A 270 12.48 -18.51 -9.58
C LYS A 270 12.97 -17.32 -10.38
N VAL A 271 14.11 -17.50 -11.07
CA VAL A 271 14.65 -16.49 -11.98
C VAL A 271 13.69 -16.32 -13.16
N ILE A 272 13.21 -15.09 -13.40
CA ILE A 272 12.35 -14.78 -14.55
C ILE A 272 13.10 -13.95 -15.60
N SER A 273 12.75 -14.16 -16.87
CA SER A 273 13.30 -13.37 -17.99
C SER A 273 12.84 -11.91 -17.90
N GLY A 274 13.65 -10.99 -18.42
CA GLY A 274 13.27 -9.57 -18.50
C GLY A 274 11.96 -9.34 -19.29
N LYS A 275 11.71 -10.17 -20.32
CA LYS A 275 10.44 -10.15 -21.05
C LYS A 275 9.25 -10.52 -20.17
N LYS A 276 9.40 -11.55 -19.32
CA LYS A 276 8.34 -11.98 -18.41
C LYS A 276 8.10 -10.94 -17.31
N GLU A 277 9.17 -10.36 -16.76
CA GLU A 277 9.11 -9.26 -15.79
C GLU A 277 8.33 -8.07 -16.38
N ALA A 278 8.72 -7.59 -17.56
CA ALA A 278 8.05 -6.50 -18.27
C ALA A 278 6.56 -6.78 -18.55
N GLN A 279 6.22 -8.01 -18.98
CA GLN A 279 4.83 -8.42 -19.21
C GLN A 279 3.99 -8.36 -17.93
N LEU A 280 4.52 -8.87 -16.82
CA LEU A 280 3.84 -8.88 -15.53
C LEU A 280 3.71 -7.46 -14.97
N SER A 281 4.79 -6.68 -15.01
CA SER A 281 4.78 -5.26 -14.62
C SER A 281 3.73 -4.47 -15.40
N PHE A 282 3.66 -4.65 -16.72
CA PHE A 282 2.65 -4.01 -17.57
C PHE A 282 1.22 -4.39 -17.17
N ALA A 283 0.96 -5.68 -16.94
CA ALA A 283 -0.35 -6.16 -16.52
C ALA A 283 -0.76 -5.60 -15.14
N GLY A 284 0.18 -5.57 -14.19
CA GLY A 284 -0.03 -5.00 -12.85
C GLY A 284 -0.37 -3.51 -12.89
N VAL A 285 0.36 -2.73 -13.70
CA VAL A 285 0.10 -1.30 -13.91
C VAL A 285 -1.27 -1.06 -14.53
N CYS A 286 -1.58 -1.72 -15.64
CA CYS A 286 -2.84 -1.54 -16.36
C CYS A 286 -4.05 -1.79 -15.47
N ARG A 287 -3.99 -2.86 -14.67
CA ARG A 287 -5.08 -3.26 -13.78
C ARG A 287 -5.26 -2.30 -12.61
N SER A 288 -4.17 -1.91 -11.96
CA SER A 288 -4.23 -1.06 -10.76
C SER A 288 -4.66 0.37 -11.07
N LEU A 289 -4.17 0.95 -12.16
CA LEU A 289 -4.54 2.30 -12.60
C LEU A 289 -5.82 2.34 -13.45
N SER A 290 -6.48 1.19 -13.68
CA SER A 290 -7.69 1.09 -14.52
C SER A 290 -7.54 1.74 -15.90
N LEU A 291 -6.34 1.65 -16.49
CA LEU A 291 -6.03 2.26 -17.79
C LEU A 291 -6.70 1.46 -18.91
N LYS A 292 -7.34 2.15 -19.86
CA LYS A 292 -7.99 1.51 -21.02
C LYS A 292 -7.34 1.87 -22.35
N ASP A 293 -6.69 3.04 -22.40
CA ASP A 293 -5.97 3.54 -23.57
C ASP A 293 -4.59 2.88 -23.69
N GLU A 294 -3.90 3.16 -24.80
CA GLU A 294 -2.50 2.77 -24.93
C GLU A 294 -1.63 3.44 -23.86
N VAL A 295 -0.68 2.68 -23.34
CA VAL A 295 0.26 3.08 -22.30
C VAL A 295 1.64 2.51 -22.62
N THR A 296 2.66 3.27 -22.26
CA THR A 296 4.04 2.77 -22.16
C THR A 296 4.44 2.68 -20.70
N VAL A 297 4.76 1.48 -20.25
CA VAL A 297 5.27 1.21 -18.90
C VAL A 297 6.79 1.14 -18.95
N VAL A 298 7.43 1.93 -18.10
CA VAL A 298 8.89 1.99 -17.92
C VAL A 298 9.23 1.50 -16.51
N ASP A 299 9.91 0.36 -16.43
CA ASP A 299 10.35 -0.26 -15.17
C ASP A 299 11.86 -0.07 -15.01
N LEU A 300 12.26 0.80 -14.08
CA LEU A 300 13.68 1.02 -13.79
C LEU A 300 14.09 0.24 -12.54
N GLY A 301 14.86 -0.82 -12.76
CA GLY A 301 15.52 -1.60 -11.73
C GLY A 301 16.97 -1.18 -11.47
N GLY A 302 17.61 -1.86 -10.52
CA GLY A 302 19.05 -1.70 -10.28
C GLY A 302 19.91 -2.33 -11.37
N GLY A 303 19.45 -3.43 -11.98
CA GLY A 303 20.19 -4.17 -13.01
C GLY A 303 19.76 -3.88 -14.44
N SER A 304 18.48 -3.64 -14.66
CA SER A 304 17.89 -3.49 -15.99
C SER A 304 16.86 -2.37 -16.04
N LEU A 305 16.45 -2.05 -17.27
CA LEU A 305 15.36 -1.16 -17.62
C LEU A 305 14.46 -1.89 -18.61
N GLU A 306 13.19 -2.00 -18.30
CA GLU A 306 12.20 -2.62 -19.16
C GLU A 306 11.22 -1.56 -19.68
N ILE A 307 10.89 -1.60 -20.97
CA ILE A 307 9.94 -0.69 -21.61
C ILE A 307 8.93 -1.52 -22.39
N ALA A 308 7.66 -1.41 -22.01
CA ALA A 308 6.57 -2.15 -22.63
C ALA A 308 5.43 -1.20 -23.04
N SER A 309 5.08 -1.20 -24.33
CA SER A 309 4.00 -0.37 -24.88
C SER A 309 2.83 -1.23 -25.34
N GLY A 310 1.60 -0.82 -25.09
CA GLY A 310 0.41 -1.50 -25.60
C GLY A 310 -0.87 -1.07 -24.90
N LYS A 311 -1.90 -1.91 -24.99
CA LYS A 311 -3.18 -1.77 -24.31
C LYS A 311 -3.42 -2.96 -23.38
N VAL A 312 -4.43 -2.86 -22.51
CA VAL A 312 -4.82 -3.98 -21.64
C VAL A 312 -5.06 -5.25 -22.47
N GLY A 313 -4.37 -6.33 -22.11
CA GLY A 313 -4.47 -7.62 -22.79
C GLY A 313 -3.71 -7.74 -24.11
N SER A 314 -3.02 -6.69 -24.58
CA SER A 314 -2.27 -6.72 -25.85
C SER A 314 -1.08 -5.77 -25.85
N LEU A 315 0.13 -6.34 -25.79
CA LEU A 315 1.39 -5.61 -25.94
C LEU A 315 1.69 -5.37 -27.43
N SER A 316 2.06 -4.14 -27.78
CA SER A 316 2.57 -3.76 -29.10
C SER A 316 4.08 -3.95 -29.21
N SER A 317 4.81 -3.54 -28.17
CA SER A 317 6.27 -3.65 -28.12
C SER A 317 6.72 -3.94 -26.69
N LEU A 318 7.88 -4.60 -26.60
CA LEU A 318 8.52 -4.90 -25.34
C LEU A 318 10.02 -4.99 -25.55
N GLU A 319 10.77 -4.15 -24.84
CA GLU A 319 12.22 -4.11 -24.88
C GLU A 319 12.80 -4.16 -23.46
N THR A 320 13.95 -4.80 -23.35
CA THR A 320 14.71 -4.91 -22.10
C THR A 320 16.13 -4.44 -22.36
N PHE A 321 16.65 -3.58 -21.50
CA PHE A 321 17.97 -2.99 -21.61
C PHE A 321 18.80 -3.23 -20.34
N ASP A 322 20.10 -3.41 -20.50
CA ASP A 322 21.08 -3.41 -19.41
C ASP A 322 21.38 -1.96 -18.92
N LEU A 323 20.31 -1.22 -18.59
CA LEU A 323 20.36 0.20 -18.23
C LEU A 323 19.88 0.48 -16.79
N GLY A 324 19.91 -0.52 -15.91
CA GLY A 324 19.66 -0.30 -14.49
C GLY A 324 20.74 0.59 -13.85
N PHE A 325 20.40 1.30 -12.77
CA PHE A 325 21.29 2.31 -12.20
C PHE A 325 22.63 1.76 -11.66
N TRP A 326 22.69 0.52 -11.16
CA TRP A 326 23.97 -0.12 -10.80
C TRP A 326 24.77 -0.52 -12.03
N THR A 327 24.09 -1.01 -13.07
CA THR A 327 24.72 -1.40 -14.34
C THR A 327 25.34 -0.19 -15.02
N VAL A 328 24.58 0.91 -15.17
CA VAL A 328 25.07 2.18 -15.73
C VAL A 328 26.19 2.75 -14.88
N GLY A 329 26.01 2.76 -13.55
CA GLY A 329 27.02 3.23 -12.62
C GLY A 329 28.35 2.49 -12.73
N LYS A 330 28.32 1.16 -12.88
CA LYS A 330 29.51 0.34 -13.11
C LYS A 330 30.13 0.59 -14.49
N LYS A 331 29.32 0.69 -15.55
CA LYS A 331 29.81 0.92 -16.93
C LYS A 331 30.49 2.28 -17.08
N LEU A 332 29.97 3.31 -16.42
CA LEU A 332 30.52 4.67 -16.46
C LEU A 332 31.53 4.95 -15.32
N GLN A 333 31.81 3.97 -14.46
CA GLN A 333 32.73 4.10 -13.32
C GLN A 333 32.38 5.31 -12.43
N LEU A 334 31.10 5.41 -12.08
CA LEU A 334 30.60 6.54 -11.27
C LEU A 334 31.06 6.45 -9.81
N SER A 335 31.18 7.60 -9.16
CA SER A 335 31.25 7.68 -7.70
C SER A 335 29.85 7.58 -7.09
N TYR A 336 29.79 7.29 -5.79
CA TYR A 336 28.54 7.17 -5.05
C TYR A 336 28.64 8.02 -3.78
N PRO A 337 28.05 9.23 -3.75
CA PRO A 337 27.20 9.84 -4.78
C PRO A 337 27.98 10.34 -6.02
N PRO A 338 27.33 10.39 -7.21
CA PRO A 338 27.96 10.88 -8.45
C PRO A 338 28.06 12.42 -8.48
N SER A 339 29.11 12.93 -9.11
CA SER A 339 29.26 14.37 -9.40
C SER A 339 28.29 14.85 -10.50
N ARG A 340 28.10 16.17 -10.62
CA ARG A 340 27.27 16.76 -11.71
C ARG A 340 27.77 16.38 -13.11
N THR A 341 29.09 16.38 -13.32
CA THR A 341 29.70 15.98 -14.60
C THR A 341 29.43 14.52 -14.92
N GLN A 342 29.50 13.65 -13.91
CA GLN A 342 29.17 12.22 -14.04
C GLN A 342 27.69 11.98 -14.35
N LEU A 343 26.79 12.77 -13.75
CA LEU A 343 25.34 12.67 -14.03
C LEU A 343 25.00 13.06 -15.47
N ALA A 344 25.70 14.02 -16.06
CA ALA A 344 25.52 14.35 -17.48
C ALA A 344 25.84 13.15 -18.40
N LEU A 345 26.91 12.41 -18.09
CA LEU A 345 27.30 11.21 -18.84
C LEU A 345 26.23 10.10 -18.80
N VAL A 346 25.43 10.03 -17.73
CA VAL A 346 24.35 9.05 -17.60
C VAL A 346 23.30 9.24 -18.69
N GLN A 347 22.85 10.48 -18.92
CA GLN A 347 21.85 10.75 -19.94
C GLN A 347 22.37 10.41 -21.35
N ASP A 348 23.60 10.83 -21.66
CA ASP A 348 24.22 10.58 -22.96
C ASP A 348 24.41 9.09 -23.22
N TYR A 349 24.81 8.34 -22.19
CA TYR A 349 24.92 6.89 -22.27
C TYR A 349 23.57 6.24 -22.56
N VAL A 350 22.50 6.62 -21.86
CA VAL A 350 21.15 6.07 -22.08
C VAL A 350 20.66 6.39 -23.49
N ARG A 351 20.80 7.64 -23.95
CA ARG A 351 20.44 8.05 -25.33
C ARG A 351 21.24 7.31 -26.40
N SER A 352 22.50 6.96 -26.12
CA SER A 352 23.32 6.17 -27.06
C SER A 352 22.84 4.72 -27.21
N LYS A 353 22.17 4.17 -26.17
CA LYS A 353 21.69 2.79 -26.14
C LYS A 353 20.25 2.65 -26.64
N ILE A 354 19.43 3.66 -26.38
CA ILE A 354 18.03 3.72 -26.79
C ILE A 354 17.92 4.63 -28.01
N LYS A 355 18.11 4.05 -29.21
CA LYS A 355 18.13 4.82 -30.47
C LYS A 355 16.76 5.37 -30.87
N SER A 356 15.71 4.58 -30.65
CA SER A 356 14.32 4.96 -30.90
C SER A 356 13.42 4.08 -30.05
N LEU A 357 12.41 4.67 -29.42
CA LEU A 357 11.33 3.93 -28.76
C LEU A 357 10.01 4.36 -29.36
N GLU A 358 9.20 3.38 -29.76
CA GLU A 358 7.80 3.64 -30.06
C GLU A 358 7.03 3.73 -28.74
N ILE A 359 6.89 4.97 -28.25
CA ILE A 359 6.10 5.30 -27.07
C ILE A 359 4.65 5.45 -27.51
N LYS A 360 3.74 4.83 -26.77
CA LYS A 360 2.30 4.84 -27.06
C LYS A 360 1.53 5.39 -25.88
N GLY A 361 0.66 6.35 -26.16
CA GLY A 361 -0.20 7.00 -25.17
C GLY A 361 0.59 7.57 -23.97
N LYS A 362 0.09 7.35 -22.76
CA LYS A 362 0.69 7.92 -21.53
C LYS A 362 1.88 7.07 -21.07
N ILE A 363 2.89 7.72 -20.48
CA ILE A 363 3.99 7.01 -19.83
C ILE A 363 3.65 6.76 -18.37
N VAL A 364 3.83 5.51 -17.95
CA VAL A 364 3.80 5.11 -16.54
C VAL A 364 5.19 4.64 -16.12
N MET A 365 5.76 5.26 -15.10
CA MET A 365 7.04 4.84 -14.52
C MET A 365 6.80 4.08 -13.22
N ILE A 366 7.50 2.97 -13.06
CA ILE A 366 7.46 2.12 -11.87
C ILE A 366 8.85 1.89 -11.31
N GLY A 367 8.92 1.23 -10.15
CA GLY A 367 10.17 0.92 -9.47
C GLY A 367 10.52 1.94 -8.39
N GLY A 368 11.51 1.56 -7.57
CA GLY A 368 11.83 2.31 -6.34
C GLY A 368 12.31 3.74 -6.59
N THR A 369 12.98 4.00 -7.70
CA THR A 369 13.40 5.35 -8.11
C THR A 369 12.19 6.22 -8.40
N ALA A 370 11.27 5.74 -9.25
CA ALA A 370 10.08 6.47 -9.67
C ALA A 370 9.17 6.83 -8.47
N THR A 371 8.91 5.86 -7.59
CA THR A 371 8.06 6.09 -6.40
C THR A 371 8.72 7.00 -5.38
N THR A 372 10.05 6.89 -5.20
CA THR A 372 10.79 7.82 -4.32
C THR A 372 10.73 9.24 -4.85
N LEU A 373 10.95 9.47 -6.15
CA LEU A 373 10.86 10.80 -6.75
C LEU A 373 9.46 11.42 -6.61
N ALA A 374 8.40 10.62 -6.78
CA ALA A 374 7.02 11.05 -6.53
C ALA A 374 6.81 11.50 -5.08
N GLY A 375 7.24 10.70 -4.11
CA GLY A 375 7.10 11.03 -2.69
C GLY A 375 7.87 12.31 -2.30
N LEU A 376 9.05 12.52 -2.89
CA LEU A 376 9.83 13.74 -2.71
C LEU A 376 9.13 14.96 -3.32
N ALA A 377 8.61 14.84 -4.55
CA ALA A 377 7.87 15.92 -5.21
C ALA A 377 6.59 16.30 -4.46
N LEU A 378 5.94 15.33 -3.82
CA LEU A 378 4.78 15.53 -2.95
C LEU A 378 5.13 16.06 -1.55
N GLY A 379 6.40 16.21 -1.22
CA GLY A 379 6.86 16.68 0.10
C GLY A 379 6.47 15.74 1.24
N LEU A 380 6.39 14.43 0.99
CA LEU A 380 5.91 13.48 1.99
C LEU A 380 6.91 13.31 3.14
N LYS A 381 6.40 13.42 4.38
CA LYS A 381 7.17 13.14 5.60
C LYS A 381 7.46 11.64 5.77
N GLU A 382 6.59 10.80 5.22
CA GLU A 382 6.65 9.33 5.24
C GLU A 382 6.19 8.76 3.90
N TYR A 383 6.59 7.54 3.58
CA TYR A 383 6.17 6.89 2.33
C TYR A 383 4.66 6.61 2.34
N ASP A 384 3.91 7.20 1.40
CA ASP A 384 2.46 6.99 1.26
C ASP A 384 2.11 6.49 -0.15
N PRO A 385 1.91 5.16 -0.34
CA PRO A 385 1.53 4.58 -1.63
C PRO A 385 0.25 5.16 -2.22
N GLN A 386 -0.69 5.63 -1.38
CA GLN A 386 -1.99 6.15 -1.83
C GLN A 386 -1.82 7.49 -2.55
N LYS A 387 -0.88 8.31 -2.07
CA LYS A 387 -0.56 9.61 -2.67
C LYS A 387 0.36 9.46 -3.88
N ILE A 388 1.22 8.45 -3.87
CA ILE A 388 2.19 8.18 -4.95
C ILE A 388 1.53 7.50 -6.16
N HIS A 389 0.70 6.48 -5.93
CA HIS A 389 0.09 5.70 -7.00
C HIS A 389 -0.91 6.55 -7.80
N GLY A 390 -0.65 6.74 -9.10
CA GLY A 390 -1.43 7.59 -10.00
C GLY A 390 -0.98 9.05 -10.02
N TYR A 391 0.00 9.45 -9.20
CA TYR A 391 0.55 10.80 -9.23
C TYR A 391 1.26 11.08 -10.57
N THR A 392 1.06 12.27 -11.13
CA THR A 392 1.79 12.71 -12.32
C THR A 392 3.02 13.50 -11.88
N LEU A 393 4.20 12.91 -12.06
CA LEU A 393 5.47 13.50 -11.72
C LEU A 393 5.99 14.39 -12.85
N ASP A 394 6.47 15.59 -12.51
CA ASP A 394 7.29 16.43 -13.39
C ASP A 394 8.78 16.07 -13.24
N LEU A 395 9.39 15.61 -14.33
CA LEU A 395 10.79 15.19 -14.42
C LEU A 395 11.75 16.37 -14.69
N ASN A 396 11.25 17.61 -14.71
CA ASN A 396 12.08 18.82 -14.69
C ASN A 396 12.43 19.29 -13.26
N GLY A 397 11.88 18.63 -12.24
CA GLY A 397 12.15 18.94 -10.83
C GLY A 397 13.59 18.64 -10.41
N CYS A 398 13.88 18.83 -9.12
CA CYS A 398 15.18 18.51 -8.53
C CYS A 398 15.04 17.57 -7.33
N ILE A 399 16.09 16.80 -7.07
CA ILE A 399 16.18 16.00 -5.85
C ILE A 399 16.63 16.94 -4.72
N PRO A 400 15.93 16.97 -3.57
CA PRO A 400 16.36 17.76 -2.43
C PRO A 400 17.72 17.27 -1.91
N LYS A 401 18.56 18.20 -1.41
CA LYS A 401 19.90 17.87 -0.89
C LYS A 401 19.85 16.88 0.27
N ASN A 402 18.86 17.02 1.15
CA ASN A 402 18.66 16.15 2.30
C ASN A 402 17.43 15.28 2.04
N LEU A 403 17.64 13.97 1.95
CA LEU A 403 16.55 13.03 1.81
C LEU A 403 15.86 12.79 3.16
N PRO A 404 14.52 12.67 3.18
CA PRO A 404 13.79 12.23 4.37
C PRO A 404 14.23 10.81 4.77
N VAL A 405 14.04 10.45 6.04
CA VAL A 405 14.50 9.18 6.61
C VAL A 405 14.07 7.97 5.76
N TRP A 406 12.82 7.95 5.31
CA TRP A 406 12.26 6.87 4.49
C TRP A 406 12.92 6.71 3.11
N ALA A 407 13.64 7.71 2.62
CA ALA A 407 14.32 7.70 1.32
C ALA A 407 15.86 7.59 1.43
N LYS A 408 16.44 7.60 2.65
CA LYS A 408 17.89 7.66 2.85
C LYS A 408 18.65 6.50 2.21
N ASP A 409 18.09 5.29 2.23
CA ASP A 409 18.70 4.11 1.61
C ASP A 409 18.84 4.22 0.08
N ARG A 410 18.26 5.25 -0.54
CA ARG A 410 18.37 5.53 -1.97
C ARG A 410 19.41 6.61 -2.30
N GLU A 411 20.03 7.26 -1.31
CA GLU A 411 20.94 8.40 -1.52
C GLU A 411 22.08 8.08 -2.50
N SER A 412 22.60 6.86 -2.45
CA SER A 412 23.68 6.39 -3.32
C SER A 412 23.28 6.31 -4.80
N SER A 413 22.02 6.03 -5.11
CA SER A 413 21.57 5.60 -6.45
C SER A 413 20.48 6.46 -7.07
N ILE A 414 19.73 7.23 -6.28
CA ILE A 414 18.54 7.96 -6.73
C ILE A 414 18.85 8.96 -7.84
N ALA A 415 20.00 9.65 -7.78
CA ALA A 415 20.41 10.62 -8.78
C ALA A 415 20.70 9.96 -10.14
N ILE A 416 21.37 8.80 -10.14
CA ILE A 416 21.64 8.03 -11.36
C ILE A 416 20.31 7.57 -11.97
N GLY A 417 19.43 7.03 -11.14
CA GLY A 417 18.11 6.59 -11.58
C GLY A 417 17.27 7.73 -12.15
N TYR A 418 17.31 8.91 -11.54
CA TYR A 418 16.58 10.08 -12.03
C TYR A 418 17.07 10.51 -13.42
N GLU A 419 18.39 10.54 -13.65
CA GLU A 419 18.92 10.89 -14.97
C GLU A 419 18.60 9.84 -16.04
N ILE A 420 18.50 8.56 -15.68
CA ILE A 420 18.01 7.51 -16.58
C ILE A 420 16.55 7.78 -16.97
N LEU A 421 15.67 8.03 -16.00
CA LEU A 421 14.25 8.31 -16.26
C LEU A 421 14.07 9.59 -17.09
N LYS A 422 14.85 10.64 -16.83
CA LYS A 422 14.86 11.88 -17.63
C LYS A 422 15.28 11.63 -19.06
N ALA A 423 16.29 10.81 -19.29
CA ALA A 423 16.72 10.45 -20.64
C ALA A 423 15.61 9.69 -21.38
N VAL A 424 14.93 8.74 -20.73
CA VAL A 424 13.78 8.02 -21.32
C VAL A 424 12.62 8.97 -21.63
N ALA A 425 12.25 9.86 -20.71
CA ALA A 425 11.19 10.84 -20.94
C ALA A 425 11.53 11.82 -22.08
N SER A 426 12.79 12.26 -22.16
CA SER A 426 13.31 13.08 -23.25
C SER A 426 13.23 12.38 -24.60
N ILE A 427 13.57 11.09 -24.69
CA ILE A 427 13.40 10.28 -25.91
C ILE A 427 11.92 10.18 -26.29
N ALA A 428 11.04 10.13 -25.29
CA ALA A 428 9.60 10.09 -25.46
C ALA A 428 8.93 11.46 -25.71
N ASN A 429 9.70 12.54 -25.84
CA ASN A 429 9.19 13.90 -26.02
C ASN A 429 8.18 14.33 -24.94
N THR A 430 8.40 13.93 -23.68
CA THR A 430 7.62 14.37 -22.52
C THR A 430 8.53 14.74 -21.36
N ASN A 431 8.02 15.57 -20.46
CA ASN A 431 8.61 15.88 -19.17
C ASN A 431 7.80 15.34 -18.00
N THR A 432 6.67 14.66 -18.25
CA THR A 432 5.81 14.11 -17.20
C THR A 432 5.58 12.62 -17.40
N ALA A 433 5.39 11.92 -16.28
CA ALA A 433 5.00 10.52 -16.25
C ALA A 433 4.06 10.25 -15.08
N ILE A 434 3.10 9.34 -15.28
CA ILE A 434 2.29 8.80 -14.20
C ILE A 434 3.16 7.84 -13.40
N ILE A 435 3.10 7.88 -12.09
CA ILE A 435 3.86 6.98 -11.22
C ILE A 435 2.93 5.88 -10.71
N SER A 436 3.38 4.62 -10.81
CA SER A 436 2.68 3.51 -10.18
C SER A 436 3.56 2.84 -9.13
N ASP A 437 3.02 2.76 -7.91
CA ASP A 437 3.56 1.90 -6.84
C ASP A 437 3.39 0.39 -7.14
N ILE A 438 2.54 0.05 -8.12
CA ILE A 438 2.22 -1.32 -8.49
C ILE A 438 2.88 -1.65 -9.83
N GLY A 439 3.80 -2.61 -9.79
CA GLY A 439 4.51 -3.16 -10.96
C GLY A 439 4.50 -4.68 -10.95
N LEU A 440 5.68 -5.30 -11.03
CA LEU A 440 5.88 -6.76 -11.07
C LEU A 440 5.06 -7.53 -10.03
N MET A 441 5.12 -7.13 -8.76
CA MET A 441 4.40 -7.84 -7.69
C MET A 441 2.89 -7.82 -7.90
N GLY A 442 2.31 -6.77 -8.50
CA GLY A 442 0.89 -6.73 -8.86
C GLY A 442 0.55 -7.68 -10.02
N GLY A 443 1.45 -7.80 -10.99
CA GLY A 443 1.33 -8.74 -12.10
C GLY A 443 1.45 -10.21 -11.70
N LEU A 444 2.27 -10.53 -10.70
CA LEU A 444 2.45 -11.91 -10.24
C LEU A 444 1.22 -12.52 -9.54
N PHE A 445 0.24 -11.70 -9.16
CA PHE A 445 -1.04 -12.20 -8.66
C PHE A 445 -2.10 -12.44 -9.75
N SER A 446 -1.79 -12.12 -11.01
CA SER A 446 -2.76 -12.13 -12.12
C SER A 446 -2.97 -13.49 -12.77
#